data_AF-A0A7X6TF45-F1
#
_entry.id   AF-A0A7X6TF45-F1
#
_cell.length_a   1.000
_cell.length_b   1.000
_cell.length_c   1.000
_cell.angle_alpha   90.00
_cell.angle_beta   90.00
_cell.angle_gamma   90.00
#
_symmetry.space_group_name_H-M   'P 1'
#
loop_
_entity.id
_entity.type
_entity.pdbx_description
1 polymer ?
#
loop_
_entity_poly.entity_id
_entity_poly.type
_entity_poly.pdbx_seq_one_letter_code
_entity_poly.pdbx_strand_id
1 'polypeptide(L)' 'EQKSYSMGLIMNAFRLALVGEGKGPRMFDLVSLLGKEETLSRLHKAIKTLG' A
#
# COMPACT_ATOMS: atom_id res chain seq x y z
N GLU A 1 -13.22 9.82 -11.72
CA GLU A 1 -14.03 9.92 -10.48
C GLU A 1 -13.14 9.74 -9.27
N GLN A 2 -13.10 10.71 -8.35
CA GLN A 2 -12.48 10.51 -7.04
C GLN A 2 -13.50 9.72 -6.21
N LYS A 3 -13.38 8.38 -6.26
CA LYS A 3 -14.23 7.50 -5.45
C LYS A 3 -14.10 7.97 -3.99
N SER A 4 -15.22 8.24 -3.33
CA SER A 4 -15.30 8.77 -1.96
C SER A 4 -14.90 7.71 -0.93
N TYR A 5 -13.69 7.17 -1.07
CA TYR A 5 -13.12 6.20 -0.15
C TYR A 5 -12.52 6.93 1.03
N SER A 6 -12.87 6.47 2.23
CA SER A 6 -12.21 6.93 3.44
C SER A 6 -10.71 6.65 3.34
N MET A 7 -9.90 7.66 3.65
CA MET A 7 -8.43 7.52 3.66
C MET A 7 -7.98 6.34 4.53
N GLY A 8 -8.68 6.04 5.64
CA GLY A 8 -8.38 4.87 6.47
C GLY A 8 -8.47 3.53 5.72
N LEU A 9 -9.45 3.37 4.83
CA LEU A 9 -9.59 2.17 4.01
C LEU A 9 -8.47 2.07 2.97
N ILE A 10 -8.16 3.20 2.30
CA ILE A 10 -7.06 3.27 1.34
C ILE A 10 -5.73 2.93 2.03
N MET A 11 -5.48 3.49 3.22
CA MET A 11 -4.26 3.24 3.97
C MET A 11 -4.13 1.78 4.41
N ASN A 12 -5.24 1.13 4.78
CA ASN A 12 -5.21 -0.27 5.15
C ASN A 12 -4.89 -1.17 3.95
N ALA A 13 -5.55 -0.95 2.81
CA ALA A 13 -5.27 -1.68 1.57
C ALA A 13 -3.82 -1.46 1.08
N PHE A 14 -3.32 -0.23 1.20
CA PHE A 14 -1.94 0.10 0.86
C PHE A 14 -0.93 -0.61 1.77
N ARG A 15 -1.17 -0.66 3.09
CA ARG A 15 -0.31 -1.41 4.02
C ARG A 15 -0.30 -2.91 3.71
N LEU A 16 -1.48 -3.48 3.46
CA LEU A 16 -1.62 -4.88 3.05
C LEU A 16 -0.81 -5.18 1.78
N ALA A 17 -0.86 -4.29 0.78
CA ALA A 17 -0.11 -4.46 -0.46
C ALA A 17 1.41 -4.42 -0.28
N LEU A 18 1.92 -3.66 0.69
CA LEU A 18 3.36 -3.46 0.89
C LEU A 18 4.00 -4.44 1.88
N VAL A 19 3.29 -4.78 2.96
CA VAL A 19 3.81 -5.56 4.08
C VAL A 19 3.17 -6.95 4.17
N GLY A 20 2.03 -7.16 3.51
CA GLY A 20 1.24 -8.39 3.65
C GLY A 20 0.36 -8.40 4.91
N GLU A 21 0.40 -7.34 5.71
CA GLU A 21 -0.45 -7.15 6.89
C GLU A 21 -1.01 -5.71 6.95
N GLY A 22 -2.21 -5.56 7.51
CA GLY A 22 -2.83 -4.24 7.75
C GLY A 22 -2.24 -3.46 8.94
N LYS A 23 -1.19 -4.02 9.56
CA LYS A 23 -0.45 -3.45 10.69
C LYS A 23 0.99 -3.22 10.25
N GLY A 24 1.66 -2.21 10.80
CA GLY A 24 3.02 -1.92 10.39
C GLY A 24 3.49 -0.52 10.78
N PRO A 25 4.77 -0.20 10.52
CA PRO A 25 5.35 1.09 10.83
C PRO A 25 4.65 2.22 10.07
N ARG A 26 4.95 3.49 10.41
CA ARG A 26 4.30 4.62 9.76
C ARG A 26 4.52 4.53 8.25
N MET A 27 3.45 4.76 7.48
CA MET A 27 3.43 4.56 6.03
C MET A 27 4.59 5.28 5.33
N PHE A 28 4.89 6.51 5.76
CA PHE A 28 5.98 7.32 5.20
C PHE A 28 7.36 6.70 5.44
N ASP A 29 7.59 6.13 6.63
CA ASP A 29 8.86 5.48 6.95
C ASP A 29 9.03 4.22 6.08
N LEU A 30 7.92 3.50 5.84
CA LEU A 30 7.90 2.27 5.03
C LEU A 30 8.19 2.54 3.55
N VAL A 31 7.52 3.53 2.96
CA VAL A 31 7.76 3.93 1.56
C VAL A 31 9.17 4.51 1.39
N SER A 32 9.64 5.27 2.38
CA SER A 32 11.00 5.82 2.36
C SER A 32 12.07 4.72 2.46
N LEU A 33 11.81 3.67 3.25
CA LEU A 33 12.70 2.53 3.40
C LEU A 33 12.74 1.64 2.15
N LEU A 34 11.58 1.35 1.56
CA LEU A 34 11.49 0.52 0.34
C LEU A 34 12.00 1.26 -0.90
N GLY A 35 11.79 2.58 -0.96
CA GLY A 35 12.00 3.36 -2.16
C GLY A 35 10.86 3.21 -3.18
N LYS A 36 10.86 4.11 -4.17
CA LYS A 36 9.78 4.26 -5.15
C LYS A 36 9.54 3.00 -5.99
N GLU A 37 10.60 2.44 -6.56
CA GLU A 37 10.52 1.30 -7.50
C GLU A 37 9.95 0.04 -6.82
N GLU A 38 10.46 -0.31 -5.65
CA GLU A 38 9.99 -1.47 -4.88
C GLU A 38 8.55 -1.29 -4.41
N THR A 39 8.19 -0.07 -3.96
CA THR A 39 6.81 0.26 -3.58
C THR A 39 5.84 0.03 -4.73
N LEU A 40 6.16 0.53 -5.93
CA LEU A 40 5.34 0.35 -7.13
C LEU A 40 5.27 -1.12 -7.56
N SER A 41 6.39 -1.82 -7.54
CA SER A 41 6.47 -3.26 -7.87
C SER A 41 5.54 -4.09 -6.98
N ARG A 42 5.57 -3.87 -5.65
CA ARG A 42 4.68 -4.54 -4.71
C ARG A 42 3.22 -4.18 -4.91
N LEU A 43 2.91 -2.91 -5.16
CA LEU A 43 1.56 -2.48 -5.48
C LEU A 43 1.00 -3.17 -6.72
N HIS A 44 1.77 -3.20 -7.82
CA HIS A 44 1.35 -3.90 -9.03
C HIS A 44 1.16 -5.40 -8.80
N LYS A 45 2.05 -6.03 -8.02
CA LYS A 45 1.92 -7.44 -7.64
C LYS A 45 0.65 -7.67 -6.81
N ALA A 46 0.37 -6.81 -5.84
CA ALA A 46 -0.84 -6.90 -5.01
C ALA A 46 -2.10 -6.72 -5.85
N ILE A 47 -2.14 -5.74 -6.75
CA ILE A 47 -3.26 -5.54 -7.69
C ILE A 47 -3.44 -6.78 -8.57
N LYS A 48 -2.36 -7.35 -9.12
CA LYS A 48 -2.43 -8.57 -9.95
C LYS A 48 -2.91 -9.80 -9.18
N THR A 49 -2.72 -9.84 -7.86
CA THR A 49 -3.03 -11.01 -7.02
C THR A 49 -4.39 -10.89 -6.33
N LEU A 50 -4.81 -9.67 -5.98
CA LEU A 50 -5.99 -9.39 -5.15
C LEU A 50 -7.10 -8.62 -5.88
N GLY A 51 -6.80 -8.03 -7.05
CA GLY A 51 -7.76 -7.32 -7.90
C GLY A 51 -8.38 -8.24 -8.93
#